data_AF-A0A935Q0Y3-F1
#
_entry.id   AF-A0A935Q0Y3-F1
#
_cell.length_a   1.000
_cell.length_b   1.000
_cell.length_c   1.000
_cell.angle_alpha   90.00
_cell.angle_beta   90.00
_cell.angle_gamma   90.00
#
_symmetry.space_group_name_H-M   'P 1'
#
loop_
_entity.id
_entity.type
_entity.pdbx_description
1 polymer ?
#
loop_
_entity_poly.entity_id
_entity_poly.type
_entity_poly.pdbx_seq_one_letter_code
_entity_poly.pdbx_strand_id
1 'polypeptide(L)'
;MDVPELRGVADDGSIAVGSFLMNAQRYGFYSIASRVTALEGYIPNAFPWHVDAWAVTPDGSSIVGEVNSRAAVWRRSGSGYAVPLDISNGIASVAKAVSANGSVVVGWAANVSNWQEASVWTWDGSRYAQVFIGILPGGRSSIGNGVSGDGKVVVGESTYFNSGPELRTQAFRWAGGKMEGLGFIGNDRLSYAMGISRDGNVIVGSSVSDAMGHDPKAFRWTRSSGMQTVEQWLADNGVAVNGQITATAHATNSDGSVVVGVTRQDEAFIARFDSGLLVLNAALSASLGSPGGVTQVLLSGSETLLNGAHSLPLSYRTPKGQATVWGAGDYGWYNQNSVDGNVWLGEIGGGYNFGPVQLNLSVGYSENRQDLAQGGNVKAGATTCSVRR
;
A
#
# COMPACT_ATOMS: atom_id res chain seq x y z
N MET A 1 19.79 -13.68 -0.61
CA MET A 1 19.33 -12.38 -1.12
C MET A 1 18.24 -11.97 -0.16
N ASP A 2 18.42 -10.86 0.54
CA ASP A 2 17.37 -10.39 1.45
C ASP A 2 16.18 -9.88 0.62
N VAL A 3 15.02 -9.84 1.25
CA VAL A 3 13.79 -9.33 0.62
C VAL A 3 14.04 -7.89 0.19
N PRO A 4 13.82 -7.53 -1.10
CA PRO A 4 14.00 -6.17 -1.56
C PRO A 4 13.04 -5.23 -0.83
N GLU A 5 13.58 -4.11 -0.35
CA GLU A 5 12.84 -3.05 0.31
C GLU A 5 12.39 -2.03 -0.75
N LEU A 6 11.10 -2.01 -1.05
CA LEU A 6 10.50 -1.00 -1.91
C LEU A 6 10.28 0.30 -1.12
N ARG A 7 10.74 1.43 -1.66
CA ARG A 7 10.72 2.75 -0.98
C ARG A 7 9.97 3.83 -1.73
N GLY A 8 9.81 3.72 -3.05
CA GLY A 8 9.09 4.70 -3.84
C GLY A 8 8.44 4.11 -5.08
N VAL A 9 7.40 4.77 -5.57
CA VAL A 9 6.68 4.42 -6.80
C VAL A 9 6.24 5.70 -7.52
N ALA A 10 6.35 5.72 -8.84
CA ALA A 10 5.80 6.79 -9.67
C ALA A 10 4.27 6.74 -9.66
N ASP A 11 3.61 7.87 -9.95
CA ASP A 11 2.14 8.00 -9.83
C ASP A 11 1.39 7.02 -10.74
N ASP A 12 1.95 6.69 -11.90
CA ASP A 12 1.38 5.74 -12.86
C ASP A 12 1.74 4.27 -12.57
N GLY A 13 2.50 4.01 -11.50
CA GLY A 13 2.98 2.67 -11.13
C GLY A 13 4.00 2.07 -12.11
N SER A 14 4.45 2.82 -13.12
CA SER A 14 5.34 2.30 -14.17
C SER A 14 6.77 2.08 -13.69
N ILE A 15 7.16 2.79 -12.63
CA ILE A 15 8.47 2.73 -11.99
C ILE A 15 8.30 2.59 -10.49
N ALA A 16 8.97 1.60 -9.92
CA ALA A 16 9.09 1.37 -8.50
C ALA A 16 10.59 1.31 -8.16
N VAL A 17 10.99 1.87 -7.01
CA VAL A 17 12.39 1.99 -6.60
C VAL A 17 12.60 1.48 -5.19
N GLY A 18 13.81 1.02 -4.93
CA GLY A 18 14.16 0.51 -3.62
C GLY A 18 15.59 0.05 -3.51
N SER A 19 15.86 -0.75 -2.49
CA SER A 19 17.17 -1.32 -2.25
C SER A 19 17.07 -2.79 -1.83
N PHE A 20 18.12 -3.57 -2.07
CA PHE A 20 18.24 -4.93 -1.55
C PHE A 20 19.68 -5.23 -1.15
N LEU A 21 19.83 -6.21 -0.27
CA LEU A 21 21.13 -6.71 0.16
C LEU A 21 21.50 -7.99 -0.61
N MET A 22 22.70 -8.00 -1.15
CA MET A 22 23.29 -9.17 -1.80
C MET A 22 24.78 -9.26 -1.44
N ASN A 23 25.21 -10.39 -0.88
CA ASN A 23 26.60 -10.61 -0.46
C ASN A 23 27.16 -9.50 0.45
N ALA A 24 26.35 -9.06 1.42
CA ALA A 24 26.65 -7.96 2.35
C ALA A 24 26.88 -6.58 1.69
N GLN A 25 26.47 -6.39 0.44
CA GLN A 25 26.47 -5.10 -0.25
C GLN A 25 25.03 -4.63 -0.53
N ARG A 26 24.80 -3.32 -0.43
CA ARG A 26 23.50 -2.69 -0.75
C ARG A 26 23.46 -2.26 -2.22
N TYR A 27 22.40 -2.68 -2.90
CA TYR A 27 22.12 -2.34 -4.29
C TYR A 27 20.79 -1.61 -4.39
N GLY A 28 20.80 -0.44 -5.03
CA GLY A 28 19.59 0.24 -5.45
C GLY A 28 19.02 -0.45 -6.67
N PHE A 29 17.70 -0.37 -6.84
CA PHE A 29 17.03 -0.86 -8.04
C PHE A 29 15.89 0.06 -8.45
N TYR A 30 15.49 -0.09 -9.71
CA TYR A 30 14.26 0.46 -10.25
C TYR A 30 13.56 -0.57 -11.15
N SER A 31 12.26 -0.40 -11.39
CA SER A 31 11.52 -1.19 -12.37
C SER A 31 11.16 -0.39 -13.61
N ILE A 32 11.19 -1.04 -14.79
CA ILE A 32 10.59 -0.53 -16.04
C ILE A 32 9.90 -1.69 -16.73
N ALA A 33 8.63 -1.49 -17.12
CA ALA A 33 7.87 -2.44 -17.94
C ALA A 33 7.99 -3.91 -17.45
N SER A 34 7.76 -4.14 -16.15
CA SER A 34 7.86 -5.43 -15.42
C SER A 34 9.28 -5.98 -15.19
N ARG A 35 10.35 -5.31 -15.63
CA ARG A 35 11.73 -5.71 -15.36
C ARG A 35 12.33 -4.91 -14.21
N VAL A 36 12.99 -5.59 -13.28
CA VAL A 36 13.81 -4.97 -12.24
C VAL A 36 15.24 -4.79 -12.76
N THR A 37 15.76 -3.57 -12.66
CA THR A 37 17.10 -3.20 -13.11
C THR A 37 17.87 -2.60 -11.93
N ALA A 38 19.13 -3.01 -11.76
CA ALA A 38 19.99 -2.41 -10.74
C ALA A 38 20.33 -0.96 -11.08
N LEU A 39 20.38 -0.11 -10.07
CA LEU A 39 20.99 1.21 -10.18
C LEU A 39 22.50 1.05 -10.04
N GLU A 40 23.22 1.64 -10.97
CA GLU A 40 24.68 1.73 -10.90
C GLU A 40 25.09 3.06 -10.27
N GLY A 41 26.15 3.00 -9.47
CA GLY A 41 26.70 4.16 -8.78
C GLY A 41 28.20 4.24 -8.98
N TYR A 42 28.66 5.29 -9.65
CA TYR A 42 30.07 5.66 -9.69
C TYR A 42 30.22 7.14 -9.34
N ILE A 43 30.93 7.41 -8.24
CA ILE A 43 31.36 8.76 -7.87
C ILE A 43 32.89 8.74 -7.85
N PRO A 44 33.58 9.66 -8.54
CA PRO A 44 35.05 9.74 -8.52
C PRO A 44 35.61 9.75 -7.10
N ASN A 45 36.67 8.97 -6.86
CA ASN A 45 37.34 8.80 -5.56
C ASN A 45 36.49 8.13 -4.46
N ALA A 46 35.40 7.44 -4.80
CA ALA A 46 34.65 6.56 -3.90
C ALA A 46 34.74 5.11 -4.39
N PHE A 47 34.99 4.15 -3.49
CA PHE A 47 35.00 2.71 -3.83
C PHE A 47 33.55 2.22 -4.10
N PRO A 48 33.29 1.42 -5.14
CA PRO A 48 31.93 1.32 -5.69
C PRO A 48 31.11 0.17 -5.10
N TRP A 49 30.51 0.25 -3.90
CA TRP A 49 29.69 -0.89 -3.39
C TRP A 49 28.43 -0.58 -2.55
N HIS A 50 28.00 0.67 -2.39
CA HIS A 50 26.73 0.98 -1.71
C HIS A 50 25.87 1.94 -2.52
N VAL A 51 24.71 1.46 -2.97
CA VAL A 51 23.69 2.29 -3.63
C VAL A 51 22.35 2.08 -2.95
N ASP A 52 21.68 3.16 -2.60
CA ASP A 52 20.30 3.13 -2.14
C ASP A 52 19.45 4.10 -2.97
N ALA A 53 18.28 3.64 -3.42
CA ALA A 53 17.23 4.50 -3.91
C ALA A 53 16.17 4.70 -2.84
N TRP A 54 15.86 5.95 -2.53
CA TRP A 54 14.94 6.32 -1.47
C TRP A 54 13.61 6.85 -2.00
N ALA A 55 13.62 7.61 -3.10
CA ALA A 55 12.39 8.15 -3.69
C ALA A 55 12.52 8.33 -5.20
N VAL A 56 11.37 8.45 -5.86
CA VAL A 56 11.23 8.69 -7.29
C VAL A 56 10.21 9.79 -7.51
N THR A 57 10.40 10.63 -8.54
CA THR A 57 9.42 11.65 -8.90
C THR A 57 8.13 11.02 -9.42
N PRO A 58 6.97 11.69 -9.27
CA PRO A 58 5.68 11.24 -9.79
C PRO A 58 5.68 10.79 -11.25
N ASP A 59 6.43 11.49 -12.10
CA ASP A 59 6.56 11.22 -13.53
C ASP A 59 7.65 10.16 -13.86
N GLY A 60 8.32 9.63 -12.85
CA GLY A 60 9.42 8.68 -13.03
C GLY A 60 10.64 9.26 -13.75
N SER A 61 10.80 10.59 -13.80
CA SER A 61 11.94 11.23 -14.48
C SER A 61 13.22 11.24 -13.65
N SER A 62 13.11 11.23 -12.32
CA SER A 62 14.26 11.28 -11.42
C SER A 62 14.10 10.35 -10.22
N ILE A 63 15.19 9.67 -9.85
CA ILE A 63 15.32 8.90 -8.61
C ILE A 63 16.33 9.62 -7.74
N VAL A 64 16.07 9.67 -6.43
CA VAL A 64 17.00 10.23 -5.45
C VAL A 64 17.39 9.17 -4.42
N GLY A 65 18.60 9.31 -3.89
CA GLY A 65 19.12 8.39 -2.91
C GLY A 65 20.56 8.68 -2.57
N GLU A 66 21.38 7.63 -2.46
CA GLU A 66 22.79 7.77 -2.15
C GLU A 66 23.67 6.77 -2.90
N VAL A 67 24.92 7.17 -3.10
CA VAL A 67 26.02 6.30 -3.51
C VAL A 67 27.16 6.49 -2.52
N ASN A 68 27.53 5.44 -1.79
CA ASN A 68 28.61 5.46 -0.78
C ASN A 68 28.53 6.64 0.20
N SER A 69 27.38 6.79 0.88
CA SER A 69 27.12 7.89 1.82
C SER A 69 27.19 9.28 1.17
N ARG A 70 26.90 9.41 -0.13
CA ARG A 70 26.78 10.70 -0.81
C ARG A 70 25.45 10.80 -1.52
N ALA A 71 24.69 11.84 -1.21
CA ALA A 71 23.42 12.12 -1.82
C ALA A 71 23.57 12.20 -3.35
N ALA A 72 22.68 11.50 -4.05
CA ALA A 72 22.74 11.31 -5.50
C ALA A 72 21.37 11.45 -6.15
N VAL A 73 21.36 11.93 -7.39
CA VAL A 73 20.17 12.00 -8.26
C VAL A 73 20.43 11.26 -9.56
N TRP A 74 19.64 10.24 -9.85
CA TRP A 74 19.63 9.58 -11.14
C TRP A 74 18.54 10.20 -12.01
N ARG A 75 18.91 10.69 -13.19
CA ARG A 75 17.97 11.20 -14.19
C ARG A 75 17.72 10.15 -15.26
N ARG A 76 16.46 10.00 -15.66
CA ARG A 76 16.07 9.08 -16.72
C ARG A 76 16.69 9.52 -18.05
N SER A 77 17.28 8.58 -18.78
CA SER A 77 17.90 8.79 -20.09
C SER A 77 17.69 7.56 -20.96
N GLY A 78 17.11 7.76 -22.16
CA GLY A 78 16.78 6.66 -23.07
C GLY A 78 15.88 5.62 -22.39
N SER A 79 16.34 4.36 -22.35
CA SER A 79 15.60 3.23 -21.78
C SER A 79 15.83 2.99 -20.28
N GLY A 80 16.61 3.83 -19.59
CA GLY A 80 16.98 3.61 -18.19
C GLY A 80 17.36 4.90 -17.45
N TYR A 81 18.18 4.78 -16.41
CA TYR A 81 18.71 5.92 -15.65
C TYR A 81 20.21 6.11 -15.92
N ALA A 82 20.63 7.38 -16.06
CA ALA A 82 22.03 7.74 -16.28
C ALA A 82 22.88 7.58 -15.01
N VAL A 83 24.20 7.75 -15.15
CA VAL A 83 25.12 7.89 -14.01
C VAL A 83 24.59 8.96 -13.06
N PRO A 84 24.58 8.70 -11.73
CA PRO A 84 24.04 9.65 -10.77
C PRO A 84 24.82 10.95 -10.77
N LEU A 85 24.10 12.05 -10.63
CA LEU A 85 24.65 13.34 -10.24
C LEU A 85 24.92 13.33 -8.74
N ASP A 86 26.19 13.52 -8.34
CA ASP A 86 26.55 13.79 -6.94
C ASP A 86 26.06 15.19 -6.55
N ILE A 87 25.16 15.27 -5.57
CA ILE A 87 24.64 16.53 -5.02
C ILE A 87 25.24 16.85 -3.64
N SER A 88 26.10 15.97 -3.12
CA SER A 88 26.67 16.05 -1.79
C SER A 88 27.80 17.07 -1.64
N ASN A 89 28.39 17.53 -2.76
CA ASN A 89 29.64 18.29 -2.79
C ASN A 89 30.78 17.62 -1.98
N GLY A 90 30.80 16.29 -1.94
CA GLY A 90 31.81 15.48 -1.25
C GLY A 90 31.53 15.21 0.23
N ILE A 91 30.42 15.71 0.77
CA ILE A 91 30.04 15.59 2.18
C ILE A 91 29.20 14.32 2.40
N ALA A 92 29.41 13.62 3.52
CA ALA A 92 28.57 12.48 3.87
C ALA A 92 27.09 12.89 3.96
N SER A 93 26.21 12.30 3.15
CA SER A 93 24.82 12.73 2.97
C SER A 93 23.92 11.67 2.34
N VAL A 94 22.62 11.82 2.55
CA VAL A 94 21.57 10.97 1.93
C VAL A 94 20.45 11.86 1.42
N ALA A 95 20.00 11.63 0.18
CA ALA A 95 18.74 12.18 -0.31
C ALA A 95 17.60 11.19 -0.02
N LYS A 96 16.59 11.63 0.73
CA LYS A 96 15.47 10.77 1.18
C LYS A 96 14.16 11.03 0.42
N ALA A 97 13.94 12.26 -0.04
CA ALA A 97 12.72 12.62 -0.78
C ALA A 97 12.98 13.71 -1.83
N VAL A 98 12.04 13.83 -2.77
CA VAL A 98 12.13 14.73 -3.92
C VAL A 98 10.77 15.38 -4.22
N SER A 99 10.77 16.66 -4.60
CA SER A 99 9.57 17.39 -5.01
C SER A 99 9.01 16.85 -6.32
N ALA A 100 7.74 17.17 -6.63
CA ALA A 100 7.03 16.58 -7.76
C ALA A 100 7.71 16.83 -9.12
N ASN A 101 8.44 17.93 -9.25
CA ASN A 101 9.16 18.32 -10.47
C ASN A 101 10.68 18.00 -10.42
N GLY A 102 11.16 17.31 -9.38
CA GLY A 102 12.58 16.98 -9.24
C GLY A 102 13.51 18.15 -8.84
N SER A 103 12.98 19.38 -8.70
CA SER A 103 13.82 20.57 -8.48
C SER A 103 14.29 20.74 -7.04
N VAL A 104 13.61 20.14 -6.06
CA VAL A 104 13.98 20.18 -4.65
C VAL A 104 14.15 18.77 -4.13
N VAL A 105 15.33 18.48 -3.59
CA VAL A 105 15.66 17.19 -2.95
C VAL A 105 15.92 17.46 -1.47
N VAL A 106 15.47 16.57 -0.59
CA VAL A 106 15.62 16.72 0.86
C VAL A 106 16.19 15.45 1.49
N GLY A 107 16.85 15.63 2.62
CA GLY A 107 17.54 14.55 3.31
C GLY A 107 18.37 15.07 4.46
N TRP A 108 19.57 14.52 4.63
CA TRP A 108 20.53 14.98 5.63
C TRP A 108 21.94 15.02 5.04
N ALA A 109 22.78 15.88 5.60
CA ALA A 109 24.22 15.90 5.34
C ALA A 109 25.00 16.15 6.63
N ALA A 110 26.25 15.70 6.67
CA ALA A 110 27.16 15.97 7.77
C ALA A 110 27.52 17.47 7.78
N ASN A 111 27.28 18.14 8.91
CA ASN A 111 27.69 19.53 9.11
C ASN A 111 29.16 19.62 9.55
N VAL A 112 29.66 20.84 9.80
CA VAL A 112 31.05 21.10 10.19
C VAL A 112 31.49 20.41 11.49
N SER A 113 30.53 19.96 12.31
CA SER A 113 30.78 19.21 13.54
C SER A 113 30.55 17.70 13.36
N ASN A 114 30.44 17.22 12.12
CA ASN A 114 30.13 15.85 11.72
C ASN A 114 28.80 15.30 12.25
N TRP A 115 27.84 16.18 12.60
CA TRP A 115 26.47 15.78 12.93
C TRP A 115 25.60 15.77 11.68
N GLN A 116 24.61 14.90 11.65
CA GLN A 116 23.59 14.91 10.61
C GLN A 116 22.70 16.14 10.76
N GLU A 117 22.56 16.91 9.70
CA GLU A 117 21.70 18.08 9.65
C GLU A 117 20.84 18.05 8.40
N ALA A 118 19.54 18.29 8.61
CA ALA A 118 18.55 18.29 7.55
C ALA A 118 18.98 19.28 6.46
N SER A 119 19.00 18.78 5.24
CA SER A 119 19.53 19.49 4.09
C SER A 119 18.51 19.53 2.97
N VAL A 120 18.47 20.67 2.28
CA VAL A 120 17.69 20.89 1.07
C VAL A 120 18.66 21.18 -0.06
N TRP A 121 18.52 20.46 -1.16
CA TRP A 121 19.26 20.67 -2.40
C TRP A 121 18.29 21.19 -3.45
N THR A 122 18.53 22.41 -3.95
CA THR A 122 17.66 23.08 -4.93
C THR A 122 18.36 23.19 -6.27
N TRP A 123 17.69 22.79 -7.34
CA TRP A 123 18.18 22.90 -8.72
C TRP A 123 18.09 24.35 -9.22
N ASP A 124 19.21 24.93 -9.62
CA ASP A 124 19.28 26.30 -10.16
C ASP A 124 19.20 26.37 -11.70
N GLY A 125 18.99 25.24 -12.37
CA GLY A 125 19.08 25.11 -13.84
C GLY A 125 20.38 24.46 -14.31
N SER A 126 21.42 24.45 -13.48
CA SER A 126 22.74 23.92 -13.82
C SER A 126 23.27 22.90 -12.80
N ARG A 127 23.02 23.13 -11.51
CA ARG A 127 23.46 22.27 -10.40
C ARG A 127 22.47 22.30 -9.25
N TYR A 128 22.62 21.36 -8.32
CA TYR A 128 21.94 21.43 -7.04
C TYR A 128 22.78 22.23 -6.03
N ALA A 129 22.18 23.27 -5.46
CA ALA A 129 22.77 24.05 -4.37
C ALA A 129 22.21 23.58 -3.02
N GLN A 130 23.09 23.25 -2.08
CA GLN A 130 22.73 22.78 -0.75
C GLN A 130 22.49 23.94 0.21
N VAL A 131 21.48 23.79 1.05
CA VAL A 131 21.24 24.62 2.24
C VAL A 131 20.91 23.70 3.42
N PHE A 132 21.59 23.90 4.54
CA PHE A 132 21.20 23.33 5.82
C PHE A 132 19.97 24.09 6.35
N ILE A 133 18.92 23.37 6.72
CA ILE A 133 17.67 23.98 7.23
C ILE A 133 17.61 24.07 8.75
N GLY A 134 18.69 23.68 9.43
CA GLY A 134 18.86 23.82 10.87
C GLY A 134 18.39 22.62 11.68
N ILE A 135 18.28 22.87 12.98
CA ILE A 135 17.83 21.95 14.02
C ILE A 135 16.80 22.68 14.90
N LEU A 136 15.96 21.92 15.62
CA LEU A 136 15.09 22.54 16.62
C LEU A 136 15.94 23.14 17.76
N PRO A 137 15.48 24.21 18.44
CA PRO A 137 16.20 24.80 19.56
C PRO A 137 16.52 23.76 20.64
N GLY A 138 17.79 23.63 21.01
CA GLY A 138 18.27 22.61 21.96
C GLY A 138 18.51 21.22 21.36
N GLY A 139 18.22 21.02 20.07
CA GLY A 139 18.56 19.82 19.33
C GLY A 139 20.06 19.72 19.02
N ARG A 140 20.46 18.62 18.37
CA ARG A 140 21.85 18.37 17.95
C ARG A 140 21.96 17.87 16.51
N SER A 141 20.95 17.14 16.05
CA SER A 141 20.88 16.62 14.69
C SER A 141 19.46 16.76 14.15
N SER A 142 19.34 16.74 12.83
CA SER A 142 18.06 16.72 12.13
C SER A 142 18.16 15.95 10.82
N ILE A 143 17.03 15.40 10.38
CA ILE A 143 16.90 14.66 9.12
C ILE A 143 15.62 15.13 8.44
N GLY A 144 15.70 15.44 7.14
CA GLY A 144 14.51 15.63 6.30
C GLY A 144 14.07 14.31 5.68
N ASN A 145 12.81 13.93 5.87
CA ASN A 145 12.23 12.69 5.33
C ASN A 145 11.25 12.92 4.18
N GLY A 146 10.59 14.08 4.14
CA GLY A 146 9.55 14.36 3.16
C GLY A 146 9.54 15.81 2.71
N VAL A 147 9.01 16.06 1.52
CA VAL A 147 8.90 17.39 0.91
C VAL A 147 7.58 17.54 0.16
N SER A 148 6.96 18.72 0.23
CA SER A 148 5.74 19.04 -0.53
C SER A 148 6.00 19.01 -2.04
N GLY A 149 4.93 18.87 -2.83
CA GLY A 149 5.03 18.78 -4.28
C GLY A 149 5.69 20.01 -4.92
N ASP A 150 5.52 21.18 -4.32
CA ASP A 150 6.13 22.44 -4.75
C ASP A 150 7.50 22.73 -4.11
N GLY A 151 8.01 21.84 -3.25
CA GLY A 151 9.33 21.99 -2.64
C GLY A 151 9.41 22.96 -1.45
N LYS A 152 8.30 23.58 -1.03
CA LYS A 152 8.32 24.67 -0.02
C LYS A 152 8.20 24.21 1.42
N VAL A 153 7.70 23.02 1.66
CA VAL A 153 7.52 22.46 3.00
C VAL A 153 8.35 21.18 3.12
N VAL A 154 9.21 21.12 4.13
CA VAL A 154 10.04 19.95 4.45
C VAL A 154 9.64 19.42 5.81
N VAL A 155 9.59 18.10 5.97
CA VAL A 155 9.27 17.43 7.23
C VAL A 155 10.31 16.38 7.57
N GLY A 156 10.43 16.06 8.84
CA GLY A 156 11.30 15.01 9.33
C GLY A 156 11.42 15.07 10.84
N GLU A 157 12.61 14.83 11.38
CA GLU A 157 12.85 14.81 12.83
C GLU A 157 14.09 15.59 13.23
N SER A 158 14.08 16.10 14.46
CA SER A 158 15.26 16.66 15.12
C SER A 158 15.47 15.98 16.48
N THR A 159 16.70 15.51 16.71
CA THR A 159 17.08 14.76 17.91
C THR A 159 17.74 15.68 18.93
N TYR A 160 17.35 15.50 20.18
CA TYR A 160 17.92 16.15 21.35
C TYR A 160 18.84 15.15 22.06
N PHE A 161 20.08 15.56 22.31
CA PHE A 161 20.94 14.86 23.26
C PHE A 161 21.03 15.72 24.50
N ASN A 162 20.10 15.55 25.43
CA ASN A 162 20.38 15.99 26.79
C ASN A 162 21.28 14.95 27.45
N SER A 163 22.17 15.41 28.33
CA SER A 163 23.07 14.57 29.16
C SER A 163 22.33 13.76 30.24
N GLY A 164 21.07 13.39 30.00
CA GLY A 164 20.24 12.54 30.85
C GLY A 164 19.84 11.25 30.12
N PRO A 165 19.20 10.29 30.81
CA PRO A 165 18.95 8.94 30.28
C PRO A 165 17.84 8.87 29.20
N GLU A 166 17.12 9.96 28.90
CA GLU A 166 16.00 9.95 27.96
C GLU A 166 16.36 10.65 26.64
N LEU A 167 16.54 9.86 25.57
CA LEU A 167 16.58 10.38 24.21
C LEU A 167 15.23 11.06 23.90
N ARG A 168 15.29 12.25 23.29
CA ARG A 168 14.10 12.93 22.74
C ARG A 168 14.34 13.20 21.26
N THR A 169 13.31 13.01 20.47
CA THR A 169 13.30 13.30 19.04
C THR A 169 11.95 13.88 18.71
N GLN A 170 11.90 15.03 18.04
CA GLN A 170 10.64 15.67 17.71
C GLN A 170 10.50 15.82 16.20
N ALA A 171 9.33 15.44 15.70
CA ALA A 171 8.94 15.69 14.34
C ALA A 171 8.90 17.20 14.09
N PHE A 172 9.40 17.63 12.94
CA PHE A 172 9.38 19.04 12.56
C PHE A 172 8.68 19.26 11.22
N ARG A 173 8.26 20.51 11.03
CA ARG A 173 7.92 21.10 9.74
C ARG A 173 8.77 22.34 9.51
N TRP A 174 9.45 22.40 8.38
CA TRP A 174 10.18 23.56 7.93
C TRP A 174 9.45 24.21 6.75
N ALA A 175 9.18 25.50 6.86
CA ALA A 175 8.62 26.30 5.77
C ALA A 175 8.97 27.77 5.96
N GLY A 176 9.20 28.49 4.86
CA GLY A 176 9.52 29.92 4.90
C GLY A 176 10.77 30.23 5.72
N GLY A 177 11.77 29.33 5.72
CA GLY A 177 13.03 29.52 6.45
C GLY A 177 12.97 29.18 7.94
N LYS A 178 11.83 28.72 8.46
CA LYS A 178 11.65 28.42 9.88
C LYS A 178 11.33 26.95 10.12
N MET A 179 12.02 26.34 11.07
CA MET A 179 11.73 25.00 11.59
C MET A 179 10.80 25.10 12.80
N GLU A 180 9.72 24.32 12.80
CA GLU A 180 8.70 24.28 13.85
C GLU A 180 8.51 22.83 14.31
N GLY A 181 8.55 22.57 15.62
CA GLY A 181 8.28 21.25 16.18
C GLY A 181 6.77 20.95 16.15
N LEU A 182 6.40 19.72 15.81
CA LEU A 182 5.00 19.29 15.65
C LEU A 182 4.35 18.82 16.97
N GLY A 183 5.16 18.63 18.02
CA GLY A 183 4.68 18.08 19.29
C GLY A 183 4.74 16.56 19.36
N PHE A 184 3.92 16.01 20.25
CA PHE A 184 3.82 14.59 20.60
C PHE A 184 2.36 14.26 20.88
N ILE A 185 2.00 12.97 20.83
CA ILE A 185 0.69 12.51 21.29
C ILE A 185 0.74 12.28 22.81
N GLY A 186 -0.08 13.02 23.57
CA GLY A 186 -0.16 12.88 25.02
C GLY A 186 1.20 13.11 25.69
N ASN A 187 1.69 12.09 26.40
CA ASN A 187 2.98 12.11 27.11
C ASN A 187 4.11 11.39 26.36
N ASP A 188 3.92 11.10 25.07
CA ASP A 188 4.96 10.52 24.23
C ASP A 188 6.21 11.41 24.19
N ARG A 189 7.37 10.80 23.95
CA ARG A 189 8.68 11.47 24.01
C ARG A 189 9.36 11.58 22.66
N LEU A 190 8.93 10.77 21.70
CA LEU A 190 9.50 10.70 20.37
C LEU A 190 8.40 10.92 19.35
N SER A 191 8.66 11.74 18.34
CA SER A 191 7.81 11.85 17.16
C SER A 191 8.68 11.95 15.91
N TYR A 192 8.21 11.32 14.84
CA TYR A 192 8.91 11.28 13.56
C TYR A 192 7.93 11.54 12.42
N ALA A 193 8.18 12.57 11.61
CA ALA A 193 7.39 12.80 10.40
C ALA A 193 7.97 11.98 9.24
N MET A 194 7.15 11.11 8.66
CA MET A 194 7.56 10.19 7.59
C MET A 194 7.07 10.66 6.22
N GLY A 195 5.89 11.28 6.16
CA GLY A 195 5.26 11.69 4.91
C GLY A 195 4.55 13.04 5.03
N ILE A 196 4.36 13.68 3.89
CA ILE A 196 3.63 14.95 3.75
C ILE A 196 2.78 14.93 2.48
N SER A 197 1.60 15.54 2.53
CA SER A 197 0.74 15.72 1.37
C SER A 197 1.38 16.63 0.33
N ARG A 198 0.97 16.49 -0.94
CA ARG A 198 1.54 17.25 -2.05
C ARG A 198 1.34 18.77 -1.87
N ASP A 199 0.23 19.17 -1.27
CA ASP A 199 -0.08 20.57 -0.95
C ASP A 199 0.66 21.11 0.30
N GLY A 200 1.36 20.25 1.04
CA GLY A 200 2.15 20.62 2.21
C GLY A 200 1.35 20.87 3.51
N ASN A 201 0.06 20.53 3.54
CA ASN A 201 -0.85 20.84 4.65
C ASN A 201 -1.04 19.70 5.66
N VAL A 202 -0.82 18.45 5.24
CA VAL A 202 -1.02 17.26 6.07
C VAL A 202 0.29 16.52 6.24
N ILE A 203 0.68 16.25 7.47
CA ILE A 203 1.91 15.54 7.82
C ILE A 203 1.54 14.26 8.56
N VAL A 204 2.20 13.15 8.23
CA VAL A 204 1.94 11.86 8.86
C VAL A 204 3.22 11.22 9.36
N GLY A 205 3.10 10.34 10.35
CA GLY A 205 4.25 9.72 10.97
C GLY A 205 3.93 8.82 12.14
N SER A 206 4.86 8.72 13.08
CA SER A 206 4.70 7.95 14.33
C SER A 206 5.08 8.79 15.55
N SER A 207 4.29 8.66 16.62
CA SER A 207 4.57 9.16 17.96
C SER A 207 4.76 7.97 18.90
N VAL A 208 5.80 8.00 19.73
CA VAL A 208 6.26 6.84 20.51
C VAL A 208 6.61 7.26 21.93
N SER A 209 6.25 6.39 22.89
CA SER A 209 6.37 6.69 24.31
C SER A 209 7.82 6.76 24.81
N ASP A 210 8.71 5.93 24.25
CA ASP A 210 10.11 5.82 24.64
C ASP A 210 11.02 5.38 23.48
N ALA A 211 12.34 5.39 23.73
CA ALA A 211 13.36 4.99 22.76
C ALA A 211 13.42 3.49 22.46
N MET A 212 12.71 2.66 23.23
CA MET A 212 12.59 1.23 22.95
C MET A 212 11.51 0.94 21.90
N GLY A 213 10.79 1.96 21.43
CA GLY A 213 9.77 1.78 20.41
C GLY A 213 8.41 1.38 20.98
N HIS A 214 8.21 1.45 22.30
CA HIS A 214 6.98 0.96 22.91
C HIS A 214 5.78 1.87 22.60
N ASP A 215 4.64 1.22 22.37
CA ASP A 215 3.34 1.86 22.15
C ASP A 215 3.35 2.92 21.02
N PRO A 216 3.81 2.56 19.80
CA PRO A 216 3.81 3.50 18.68
C PRO A 216 2.38 3.84 18.26
N LYS A 217 2.19 5.09 17.87
CA LYS A 217 0.91 5.66 17.48
C LYS A 217 1.09 6.34 16.13
N ALA A 218 0.43 5.82 15.09
CA ALA A 218 0.43 6.54 13.82
C ALA A 218 -0.29 7.87 14.02
N PHE A 219 0.29 8.96 13.53
CA PHE A 219 -0.31 10.28 13.63
C PHE A 219 -0.63 10.90 12.29
N ARG A 220 -1.63 11.77 12.31
CA ARG A 220 -1.90 12.78 11.28
C ARG A 220 -1.84 14.15 11.95
N TRP A 221 -1.14 15.08 11.32
CA TRP A 221 -0.96 16.44 11.80
C TRP A 221 -1.44 17.45 10.77
N THR A 222 -2.15 18.47 11.24
CA THR A 222 -2.44 19.69 10.47
C THR A 222 -2.19 20.91 11.33
N ARG A 223 -2.05 22.09 10.70
CA ARG A 223 -1.93 23.35 11.45
C ARG A 223 -3.13 23.64 12.34
N SER A 224 -4.34 23.26 11.92
CA SER A 224 -5.57 23.56 12.65
C SER A 224 -5.87 22.59 13.77
N SER A 225 -5.52 21.31 13.62
CA SER A 225 -5.85 20.27 14.60
C SER A 225 -4.67 19.82 15.46
N GLY A 226 -3.44 20.22 15.13
CA GLY A 226 -2.25 19.70 15.79
C GLY A 226 -2.06 18.20 15.49
N MET A 227 -1.33 17.51 16.37
CA MET A 227 -1.05 16.08 16.24
C MET A 227 -2.22 15.26 16.80
N GLN A 228 -2.79 14.38 15.99
CA GLN A 228 -3.85 13.45 16.41
C GLN A 228 -3.46 12.03 15.95
N THR A 229 -3.93 11.00 16.67
CA THR A 229 -3.79 9.62 16.17
C THR A 229 -4.60 9.47 14.88
N VAL A 230 -4.23 8.52 14.02
CA VAL A 230 -5.04 8.18 12.83
C VAL A 230 -6.45 7.76 13.25
N GLU A 231 -6.59 7.00 14.33
CA GLU A 231 -7.89 6.58 14.85
C GLU A 231 -8.73 7.75 15.37
N GLN A 232 -8.14 8.72 16.06
CA GLN A 232 -8.85 9.91 16.51
C GLN A 232 -9.31 10.75 15.32
N TRP A 233 -8.45 10.93 14.32
CA TRP A 233 -8.82 11.64 13.10
C TRP A 233 -10.01 10.97 12.37
N LEU A 234 -10.01 9.64 12.29
CA LEU A 234 -11.14 8.89 11.73
C LEU A 234 -12.41 9.06 12.58
N ALA A 235 -12.29 8.93 13.90
CA ALA A 235 -13.42 9.11 14.82
C ALA A 235 -14.03 10.51 14.75
N ASP A 236 -13.20 11.56 14.65
CA ASP A 236 -13.64 12.95 14.47
C ASP A 236 -14.42 13.17 13.16
N ASN A 237 -14.24 12.27 12.17
CA ASN A 237 -14.95 12.28 10.89
C ASN A 237 -16.08 11.23 10.84
N GLY A 238 -16.52 10.71 11.99
CA GLY A 238 -17.66 9.80 12.08
C GLY A 238 -17.36 8.34 11.73
N VAL A 239 -16.08 8.00 11.55
CA VAL A 239 -15.66 6.62 11.31
C VAL A 239 -15.32 5.94 12.64
N ALA A 240 -16.09 4.93 13.00
CA ALA A 240 -15.80 4.12 14.18
C ALA A 240 -14.55 3.23 13.97
N VAL A 241 -13.56 3.35 14.84
CA VAL A 241 -12.38 2.47 14.89
C VAL A 241 -12.29 1.84 16.27
N ASN A 242 -12.24 0.51 16.32
CA ASN A 242 -12.19 -0.23 17.58
C ASN A 242 -10.76 -0.33 18.10
N GLY A 243 -10.39 0.62 18.95
CA GLY A 243 -9.09 0.66 19.61
C GLY A 243 -7.98 1.23 18.73
N GLN A 244 -6.80 1.37 19.34
CA GLN A 244 -5.64 1.95 18.70
C GLN A 244 -4.74 0.84 18.13
N ILE A 245 -4.76 0.68 16.81
CA ILE A 245 -4.10 -0.44 16.13
C ILE A 245 -2.97 0.00 15.18
N THR A 246 -2.96 1.26 14.77
CA THR A 246 -1.95 1.81 13.85
C THR A 246 -0.68 2.20 14.61
N ALA A 247 0.49 1.88 14.03
CA ALA A 247 1.80 2.14 14.64
C ALA A 247 2.55 3.28 13.94
N THR A 248 2.67 3.20 12.62
CA THR A 248 3.42 4.17 11.81
C THR A 248 2.66 4.47 10.54
N ALA A 249 2.36 5.74 10.31
CA ALA A 249 1.90 6.21 9.00
C ALA A 249 3.13 6.59 8.16
N HIS A 250 3.28 5.96 7.00
CA HIS A 250 4.43 6.19 6.10
C HIS A 250 4.14 7.28 5.07
N ALA A 251 2.91 7.36 4.56
CA ALA A 251 2.56 8.27 3.49
C ALA A 251 1.10 8.71 3.53
N THR A 252 0.81 9.78 2.79
CA THR A 252 -0.53 10.32 2.61
C THR A 252 -0.69 10.83 1.17
N ASN A 253 -1.92 10.90 0.67
CA ASN A 253 -2.18 11.35 -0.70
C ASN A 253 -2.10 12.88 -0.83
N SER A 254 -2.42 13.42 -2.01
CA SER A 254 -2.18 14.84 -2.35
C SER A 254 -2.88 15.85 -1.45
N ASP A 255 -4.06 15.53 -0.92
CA ASP A 255 -4.87 16.36 -0.03
C ASP A 255 -4.89 15.85 1.43
N GLY A 256 -4.26 14.70 1.68
CA GLY A 256 -4.19 14.06 2.98
C GLY A 256 -5.51 13.48 3.51
N SER A 257 -6.43 13.12 2.61
CA SER A 257 -7.66 12.36 2.89
C SER A 257 -7.41 10.85 3.05
N VAL A 258 -6.27 10.35 2.58
CA VAL A 258 -5.84 8.96 2.70
C VAL A 258 -4.50 8.88 3.41
N VAL A 259 -4.38 8.00 4.40
CA VAL A 259 -3.14 7.71 5.13
C VAL A 259 -2.83 6.22 5.01
N VAL A 260 -1.58 5.88 4.70
CA VAL A 260 -1.12 4.49 4.59
C VAL A 260 0.05 4.23 5.52
N GLY A 261 0.16 3.01 6.02
CA GLY A 261 1.16 2.69 7.02
C GLY A 261 1.15 1.23 7.45
N VAL A 262 1.70 0.99 8.64
CA VAL A 262 1.70 -0.33 9.29
C VAL A 262 1.06 -0.29 10.67
N THR A 263 0.38 -1.38 11.02
CA THR A 263 -0.19 -1.60 12.35
C THR A 263 0.87 -1.98 13.36
N ARG A 264 0.48 -2.10 14.63
CA ARG A 264 1.32 -2.61 15.72
C ARG A 264 1.72 -4.09 15.54
N GLN A 265 1.09 -4.79 14.61
CA GLN A 265 1.41 -6.17 14.22
C GLN A 265 2.16 -6.25 12.87
N ASP A 266 2.73 -5.13 12.40
CA ASP A 266 3.44 -5.04 11.12
C ASP A 266 2.58 -5.38 9.89
N GLU A 267 1.26 -5.18 9.98
CA GLU A 267 0.34 -5.34 8.85
C GLU A 267 0.11 -4.01 8.13
N ALA A 268 0.11 -4.01 6.80
CA ALA A 268 -0.19 -2.80 6.04
C ALA A 268 -1.64 -2.33 6.28
N PHE A 269 -1.84 -1.02 6.41
CA PHE A 269 -3.17 -0.41 6.49
C PHE A 269 -3.37 0.72 5.48
N ILE A 270 -4.64 0.97 5.15
CA ILE A 270 -5.12 2.16 4.45
C ILE A 270 -6.24 2.76 5.28
N ALA A 271 -6.08 4.02 5.69
CA ALA A 271 -7.09 4.82 6.37
C ALA A 271 -7.63 5.88 5.42
N ARG A 272 -8.95 5.98 5.28
CA ARG A 272 -9.62 7.03 4.51
C ARG A 272 -10.60 7.77 5.40
N PHE A 273 -10.60 9.10 5.30
CA PHE A 273 -11.39 9.97 6.19
C PHE A 273 -12.90 9.67 6.18
N ASP A 274 -13.42 9.14 5.09
CA ASP A 274 -14.85 8.91 4.81
C ASP A 274 -15.25 7.44 4.84
N SER A 275 -14.33 6.52 4.51
CA SER A 275 -14.64 5.09 4.37
C SER A 275 -14.02 4.20 5.45
N GLY A 276 -13.11 4.74 6.26
CA GLY A 276 -12.53 4.07 7.41
C GLY A 276 -11.19 3.37 7.22
N LEU A 277 -10.90 2.42 8.11
CA LEU A 277 -9.59 1.78 8.27
C LEU A 277 -9.61 0.34 7.74
N LEU A 278 -8.78 0.07 6.74
CA LEU A 278 -8.60 -1.24 6.12
C LEU A 278 -7.23 -1.80 6.50
N VAL A 279 -7.18 -3.01 7.09
CA VAL A 279 -5.92 -3.75 7.34
C VAL A 279 -5.79 -4.87 6.30
N LEU A 280 -4.72 -4.86 5.50
CA LEU A 280 -4.65 -5.60 4.25
C LEU A 280 -4.67 -7.13 4.41
N ASN A 281 -3.95 -7.70 5.38
CA ASN A 281 -3.90 -9.16 5.56
C ASN A 281 -5.27 -9.72 6.01
N ALA A 282 -5.91 -9.05 6.97
CA ALA A 282 -7.25 -9.39 7.42
C ALA A 282 -8.29 -9.21 6.29
N ALA A 283 -8.22 -8.10 5.56
CA ALA A 283 -9.12 -7.80 4.46
C ALA A 283 -8.94 -8.74 3.26
N LEU A 284 -7.71 -9.09 2.90
CA LEU A 284 -7.40 -10.01 1.80
C LEU A 284 -7.91 -11.42 2.13
N SER A 285 -7.67 -11.90 3.35
CA SER A 285 -8.17 -13.20 3.80
C SER A 285 -9.69 -13.27 3.77
N ALA A 286 -10.38 -12.21 4.22
CA ALA A 286 -11.84 -12.12 4.15
C ALA A 286 -12.35 -12.04 2.69
N SER A 287 -11.64 -11.29 1.83
CA SER A 287 -11.99 -11.13 0.41
C SER A 287 -11.77 -12.43 -0.38
N LEU A 288 -10.79 -13.25 -0.01
CA LEU A 288 -10.54 -14.58 -0.61
C LEU A 288 -11.45 -15.68 -0.03
N GLY A 289 -11.87 -15.55 1.22
CA GLY A 289 -12.76 -16.52 1.87
C GLY A 289 -14.21 -16.44 1.38
N SER A 290 -14.72 -15.22 1.10
CA SER A 290 -16.12 -15.04 0.72
C SER A 290 -16.53 -15.69 -0.63
N PRO A 291 -15.69 -15.76 -1.68
CA PRO A 291 -15.97 -16.54 -2.89
C PRO A 291 -16.01 -18.06 -2.68
N GLY A 292 -15.35 -18.58 -1.63
CA GLY A 292 -15.32 -20.01 -1.32
C GLY A 292 -16.70 -20.59 -1.01
N GLY A 293 -17.54 -19.83 -0.29
CA GLY A 293 -18.93 -20.21 -0.02
C GLY A 293 -19.79 -20.25 -1.28
N VAL A 294 -19.60 -19.31 -2.20
CA VAL A 294 -20.31 -19.26 -3.49
C VAL A 294 -20.01 -20.50 -4.34
N THR A 295 -18.75 -20.94 -4.35
CA THR A 295 -18.35 -22.14 -5.09
C THR A 295 -18.96 -23.41 -4.49
N GLN A 296 -19.06 -23.50 -3.16
CA GLN A 296 -19.70 -24.63 -2.48
C GLN A 296 -21.20 -24.72 -2.78
N VAL A 297 -21.92 -23.59 -2.73
CA VAL A 297 -23.35 -23.54 -3.09
C VAL A 297 -23.58 -24.01 -4.53
N LEU A 298 -22.70 -23.62 -5.45
CA LEU A 298 -22.76 -24.07 -6.84
C LEU A 298 -22.49 -25.57 -7.02
N LEU A 299 -21.52 -26.13 -6.27
CA LEU A 299 -21.24 -27.56 -6.31
C LEU A 299 -22.44 -28.37 -5.78
N SER A 300 -22.99 -27.99 -4.63
CA SER A 300 -24.19 -28.63 -4.07
C SER A 300 -25.42 -28.49 -4.98
N GLY A 301 -25.61 -27.33 -5.62
CA GLY A 301 -26.67 -27.12 -6.61
C GLY A 301 -26.47 -27.96 -7.87
N SER A 302 -25.22 -28.13 -8.32
CA SER A 302 -24.88 -28.97 -9.48
C SER A 302 -25.11 -30.45 -9.18
N GLU A 303 -24.80 -30.93 -7.97
CA GLU A 303 -25.15 -32.29 -7.53
C GLU A 303 -26.67 -32.51 -7.46
N THR A 304 -27.41 -31.49 -7.03
CA THR A 304 -28.88 -31.52 -7.00
C THR A 304 -29.46 -31.66 -8.43
N LEU A 305 -28.93 -30.91 -9.40
CA LEU A 305 -29.28 -31.07 -10.82
C LEU A 305 -28.85 -32.42 -11.40
N LEU A 306 -27.67 -32.92 -11.03
CA LEU A 306 -27.15 -34.21 -11.54
C LEU A 306 -28.02 -35.39 -11.13
N ASN A 307 -28.69 -35.27 -9.97
CA ASN A 307 -29.57 -36.30 -9.41
C ASN A 307 -31.07 -36.01 -9.62
N GLY A 308 -31.41 -34.89 -10.27
CA GLY A 308 -32.76 -34.39 -10.51
C GLY A 308 -33.23 -33.46 -9.40
N ALA A 309 -33.33 -32.16 -9.72
CA ALA A 309 -33.56 -31.12 -8.72
C ALA A 309 -34.91 -31.23 -8.00
N HIS A 310 -35.90 -31.85 -8.62
CA HIS A 310 -37.14 -32.22 -7.94
C HIS A 310 -37.70 -33.48 -8.63
N SER A 311 -37.77 -34.57 -7.87
CA SER A 311 -38.44 -35.85 -8.19
C SER A 311 -37.90 -36.67 -9.36
N LEU A 312 -36.86 -37.51 -9.12
CA LEU A 312 -36.46 -38.71 -9.87
C LEU A 312 -37.08 -38.90 -11.30
N PRO A 313 -36.96 -37.96 -12.25
CA PRO A 313 -37.67 -38.06 -13.54
C PRO A 313 -37.09 -39.22 -14.36
N LEU A 314 -35.82 -39.51 -14.08
CA LEU A 314 -35.04 -40.62 -14.61
C LEU A 314 -35.50 -42.00 -14.09
N SER A 315 -36.42 -42.07 -13.13
CA SER A 315 -36.93 -43.35 -12.58
C SER A 315 -38.24 -43.81 -13.25
N TYR A 316 -38.93 -42.93 -13.97
CA TYR A 316 -40.21 -43.25 -14.60
C TYR A 316 -39.99 -43.86 -15.98
N ARG A 317 -40.32 -45.15 -16.11
CA ARG A 317 -40.32 -45.84 -17.39
C ARG A 317 -41.63 -45.57 -18.12
N THR A 318 -41.57 -44.88 -19.25
CA THR A 318 -42.75 -44.66 -20.10
C THR A 318 -43.14 -45.95 -20.83
N PRO A 319 -44.36 -46.09 -21.35
CA PRO A 319 -44.71 -47.20 -22.24
C PRO A 319 -43.80 -47.24 -23.50
N LYS A 320 -43.66 -48.43 -24.10
CA LYS A 320 -42.88 -48.60 -25.34
C LYS A 320 -43.36 -47.64 -26.43
N GLY A 321 -42.41 -46.93 -27.05
CA GLY A 321 -42.69 -45.98 -28.14
C GLY A 321 -43.18 -44.62 -27.66
N GLN A 322 -43.14 -44.34 -26.36
CA GLN A 322 -43.51 -43.04 -25.80
C GLN A 322 -42.28 -42.24 -25.36
N ALA A 323 -42.47 -40.92 -25.29
CA ALA A 323 -41.49 -39.96 -24.83
C ALA A 323 -41.92 -39.37 -23.48
N THR A 324 -40.95 -38.89 -22.71
CA THR A 324 -41.14 -38.04 -21.53
C THR A 324 -40.34 -36.75 -21.70
N VAL A 325 -40.83 -35.65 -21.15
CA VAL A 325 -40.14 -34.37 -21.05
C VAL A 325 -40.35 -33.80 -19.66
N TRP A 326 -39.33 -33.15 -19.11
CA TRP A 326 -39.43 -32.46 -17.83
C TRP A 326 -38.65 -31.15 -17.83
N GLY A 327 -39.04 -30.28 -16.91
CA GLY A 327 -38.32 -29.07 -16.57
C GLY A 327 -38.48 -28.79 -15.09
N ALA A 328 -37.41 -28.33 -14.46
CA ALA A 328 -37.40 -27.93 -13.06
C ALA A 328 -36.54 -26.68 -12.90
N GLY A 329 -36.79 -25.89 -11.85
CA GLY A 329 -35.93 -24.77 -11.55
C GLY A 329 -36.31 -24.12 -10.23
N ASP A 330 -35.29 -23.54 -9.59
CA ASP A 330 -35.39 -22.85 -8.31
C ASP A 330 -34.67 -21.51 -8.41
N TYR A 331 -35.25 -20.51 -7.75
CA TYR A 331 -34.67 -19.19 -7.59
C TYR A 331 -34.68 -18.80 -6.12
N GLY A 332 -33.53 -18.38 -5.61
CA GLY A 332 -33.37 -17.89 -4.25
C GLY A 332 -32.72 -16.52 -4.24
N TRP A 333 -33.16 -15.68 -3.31
CA TRP A 333 -32.53 -14.40 -2.99
C TRP A 333 -32.30 -14.31 -1.49
N TYR A 334 -31.18 -13.71 -1.10
CA TYR A 334 -30.87 -13.45 0.29
C TYR A 334 -30.24 -12.06 0.45
N ASN A 335 -30.57 -11.44 1.58
CA ASN A 335 -29.95 -10.23 2.08
C ASN A 335 -29.48 -10.49 3.50
N GLN A 336 -28.17 -10.37 3.72
CA GLN A 336 -27.55 -10.45 5.03
C GLN A 336 -26.69 -9.21 5.21
N ASN A 337 -26.52 -8.75 6.46
CA ASN A 337 -25.89 -7.48 6.85
C ASN A 337 -24.62 -7.06 6.07
N SER A 338 -23.85 -8.00 5.53
CA SER A 338 -22.60 -7.73 4.81
C SER A 338 -22.56 -8.33 3.40
N VAL A 339 -23.62 -8.99 2.94
CA VAL A 339 -23.64 -9.80 1.72
C VAL A 339 -25.07 -9.90 1.18
N ASP A 340 -25.28 -9.40 -0.03
CA ASP A 340 -26.50 -9.60 -0.82
C ASP A 340 -26.23 -10.57 -1.97
N GLY A 341 -27.21 -11.41 -2.33
CA GLY A 341 -27.00 -12.37 -3.40
C GLY A 341 -28.24 -13.08 -3.90
N ASN A 342 -28.07 -13.79 -5.00
CA ASN A 342 -29.09 -14.67 -5.56
C ASN A 342 -28.50 -15.98 -6.12
N VAL A 343 -29.35 -16.98 -6.19
CA VAL A 343 -29.04 -18.29 -6.76
C VAL A 343 -30.13 -18.69 -7.75
N TRP A 344 -29.72 -19.24 -8.88
CA TRP A 344 -30.56 -19.77 -9.94
C TRP A 344 -30.15 -21.21 -10.20
N LEU A 345 -31.13 -22.09 -10.31
CA LEU A 345 -30.98 -23.48 -10.73
C LEU A 345 -32.07 -23.77 -11.76
N GLY A 346 -31.73 -24.42 -12.87
CA GLY A 346 -32.68 -24.83 -13.89
C GLY A 346 -32.24 -26.10 -14.59
N GLU A 347 -33.17 -26.97 -14.93
CA GLU A 347 -32.96 -28.20 -15.68
C GLU A 347 -34.05 -28.37 -16.73
N ILE A 348 -33.67 -28.85 -17.91
CA ILE A 348 -34.59 -29.43 -18.88
C ILE A 348 -34.09 -30.81 -19.30
N GLY A 349 -35.00 -31.73 -19.53
CA GLY A 349 -34.64 -33.07 -19.97
C GLY A 349 -35.76 -33.79 -20.69
N GLY A 350 -35.39 -34.88 -21.35
CA GLY A 350 -36.33 -35.74 -22.03
C GLY A 350 -35.80 -37.16 -22.17
N GLY A 351 -36.70 -38.08 -22.47
CA GLY A 351 -36.35 -39.47 -22.67
C GLY A 351 -37.33 -40.22 -23.56
N TYR A 352 -36.88 -41.34 -24.10
CA TYR A 352 -37.67 -42.17 -25.01
C TYR A 352 -37.47 -43.65 -24.73
N ASN A 353 -38.57 -44.41 -24.68
CA ASN A 353 -38.52 -45.85 -24.42
C ASN A 353 -38.59 -46.67 -25.72
N PHE A 354 -37.50 -47.38 -26.01
CA PHE A 354 -37.35 -48.26 -27.18
C PHE A 354 -37.91 -49.67 -26.97
N GLY A 355 -38.41 -49.99 -25.78
CA GLY A 355 -38.86 -51.31 -25.36
C GLY A 355 -37.93 -51.87 -24.28
N PRO A 356 -36.81 -52.52 -24.65
CA PRO A 356 -35.87 -53.10 -23.66
C PRO A 356 -35.06 -52.05 -22.90
N VAL A 357 -34.93 -50.82 -23.42
CA VAL A 357 -34.13 -49.73 -22.85
C VAL A 357 -34.89 -48.40 -22.99
N GLN A 358 -34.78 -47.53 -21.99
CA GLN A 358 -35.18 -46.13 -22.08
C GLN A 358 -33.94 -45.25 -21.92
N LEU A 359 -33.71 -44.32 -22.84
CA LEU A 359 -32.64 -43.35 -22.71
C LEU A 359 -33.22 -42.03 -22.23
N ASN A 360 -32.59 -41.44 -21.22
CA ASN A 360 -32.95 -40.12 -20.70
C ASN A 360 -31.72 -39.21 -20.75
N LEU A 361 -31.91 -37.98 -21.20
CA LEU A 361 -30.91 -36.93 -21.27
C LEU A 361 -31.43 -35.68 -20.54
N SER A 362 -30.59 -35.04 -19.73
CA SER A 362 -30.85 -33.70 -19.23
C SER A 362 -29.68 -32.77 -19.33
N VAL A 363 -30.01 -31.48 -19.44
CA VAL A 363 -29.08 -30.36 -19.38
C VAL A 363 -29.58 -29.41 -18.31
N GLY A 364 -28.69 -29.03 -17.40
CA GLY A 364 -28.95 -28.10 -16.32
C GLY A 364 -28.01 -26.92 -16.34
N TYR A 365 -28.46 -25.82 -15.75
CA TYR A 365 -27.69 -24.61 -15.53
C TYR A 365 -27.87 -24.13 -14.09
N SER A 366 -26.78 -23.75 -13.46
CA SER A 366 -26.78 -23.11 -12.15
C SER A 366 -25.98 -21.81 -12.19
N GLU A 367 -26.44 -20.80 -11.46
CA GLU A 367 -25.76 -19.52 -11.32
C GLU A 367 -25.90 -19.02 -9.89
N ASN A 368 -24.84 -18.48 -9.32
CA ASN A 368 -24.87 -17.74 -8.07
C ASN A 368 -24.16 -16.40 -8.25
N ARG A 369 -24.80 -15.33 -7.78
CA ARG A 369 -24.20 -14.00 -7.70
C ARG A 369 -24.26 -13.53 -6.25
N GLN A 370 -23.17 -12.94 -5.81
CA GLN A 370 -23.06 -12.45 -4.44
C GLN A 370 -22.14 -11.23 -4.39
N ASP A 371 -22.54 -10.22 -3.62
CA ASP A 371 -21.68 -9.10 -3.27
C ASP A 371 -20.70 -9.49 -2.15
N LEU A 372 -19.49 -8.97 -2.18
CA LEU A 372 -18.44 -9.32 -1.21
C LEU A 372 -18.50 -8.37 0.00
N ALA A 373 -18.19 -8.90 1.18
CA ALA A 373 -18.27 -8.16 2.45
C ALA A 373 -17.35 -6.93 2.56
N GLN A 374 -16.35 -6.82 1.68
CA GLN A 374 -15.41 -5.70 1.61
C GLN A 374 -15.52 -4.94 0.27
N GLY A 375 -16.65 -5.10 -0.43
CA GLY A 375 -16.91 -4.50 -1.75
C GLY A 375 -16.52 -5.39 -2.93
N GLY A 376 -17.18 -5.16 -4.07
CA GLY A 376 -17.08 -6.00 -5.27
C GLY A 376 -18.15 -7.09 -5.32
N ASN A 377 -18.17 -7.87 -6.41
CA ASN A 377 -19.10 -8.98 -6.59
C ASN A 377 -18.39 -10.24 -7.12
N VAL A 378 -18.96 -11.39 -6.81
CA VAL A 378 -18.61 -12.67 -7.41
C VAL A 378 -19.82 -13.22 -8.16
N LYS A 379 -19.57 -13.71 -9.36
CA LYS A 379 -20.52 -14.44 -10.17
C LYS A 379 -19.88 -15.75 -10.56
N ALA A 380 -20.56 -16.86 -10.31
CA ALA A 380 -20.14 -18.16 -10.76
C ALA A 380 -21.34 -18.96 -11.27
N GLY A 381 -21.10 -19.81 -12.25
CA GLY A 381 -22.16 -20.63 -12.83
C GLY A 381 -21.60 -21.94 -13.38
N ALA A 382 -22.45 -22.95 -13.46
CA ALA A 382 -22.10 -24.26 -13.96
C ALA A 382 -23.17 -24.76 -14.93
N THR A 383 -22.73 -25.52 -15.93
CA THR A 383 -23.61 -26.27 -16.83
C THR A 383 -23.41 -27.74 -16.53
N THR A 384 -24.50 -28.45 -16.27
CA THR A 384 -24.49 -29.90 -16.02
C THR A 384 -25.16 -30.62 -17.17
N CYS A 385 -24.68 -31.84 -17.47
CA CYS A 385 -25.30 -32.74 -18.43
C CYS A 385 -25.32 -34.13 -17.80
N SER A 386 -26.47 -34.80 -17.85
CA SER A 386 -26.63 -36.15 -17.32
C SER A 386 -27.27 -37.07 -18.35
N VAL A 387 -26.82 -38.33 -18.38
CA VAL A 387 -27.38 -39.39 -19.22
C VAL A 387 -27.65 -40.59 -18.35
N ARG A 388 -28.87 -41.14 -18.42
CA ARG A 388 -29.26 -42.37 -17.74
C ARG A 388 -29.88 -43.36 -18.72
N ARG A 389 -29.54 -44.64 -18.54
CA ARG A 389 -29.97 -45.76 -19.37
C ARG A 389 -30.91 -46.68 -18.60
#